data_AF-A0A925FJ32-F1
#
_entry.id   AF-A0A925FJ32-F1
#
_cell.length_a   1.000
_cell.length_b   1.000
_cell.length_c   1.000
_cell.angle_alpha   90.00
_cell.angle_beta   90.00
_cell.angle_gamma   90.00
#
_symmetry.space_group_name_H-M   'P 1'
#
loop_
_entity.id
_entity.type
_entity.pdbx_description
1 polymer ?
#
loop_
_entity_poly.entity_id
_entity_poly.type
_entity_poly.pdbx_seq_one_letter_code
_entity_poly.pdbx_strand_id
1 'polypeptide(L)'
;MPRRDLITLNGDQSYGLNIFHTVGIGAANNPADVMTIQAMFRYLNELWHENLDIYTSFTNYFKNVLHLHPDGLVGPKTLKAIFAYQRFHSSLLLGVDGRIDSAKYENRNITSGNGERWMTITQLHFDLWMAEKTGVDYTKSIALRFPNLAFWIK
;
A
#
# COMPACT_ATOMS: atom_id res chain seq x y z
N MET A 1 7.71 0.66 -14.22
CA MET A 1 7.46 1.91 -13.48
C MET A 1 6.09 1.79 -12.85
N PRO A 2 5.88 2.41 -11.67
CA PRO A 2 4.57 2.48 -11.03
C PRO A 2 3.53 3.08 -11.97
N ARG A 3 2.30 2.60 -11.88
CA ARG A 3 1.20 3.06 -12.73
C ARG A 3 -0.10 3.14 -11.97
N ARG A 4 -0.97 4.02 -12.44
CA ARG A 4 -2.33 4.16 -11.91
C ARG A 4 -3.25 3.19 -12.64
N ASP A 5 -3.55 2.07 -12.00
CA ASP A 5 -4.43 1.04 -12.54
C ASP A 5 -5.86 1.19 -12.01
N LEU A 6 -6.86 0.84 -12.83
CA LEU A 6 -8.23 0.68 -12.37
C LEU A 6 -8.38 -0.69 -11.69
N ILE A 7 -8.79 -0.69 -10.44
CA ILE A 7 -9.07 -1.88 -9.63
C ILE A 7 -10.58 -2.03 -9.52
N THR A 8 -11.10 -3.22 -9.83
CA THR A 8 -12.50 -3.56 -9.57
C THR A 8 -12.55 -4.49 -8.35
N LEU A 9 -13.20 -4.08 -7.27
CA LEU A 9 -13.39 -4.85 -6.05
C LEU A 9 -14.89 -5.02 -5.79
N ASN A 10 -15.40 -6.26 -5.79
CA ASN A 10 -16.83 -6.57 -5.67
C ASN A 10 -17.73 -5.82 -6.67
N GLY A 11 -17.21 -5.50 -7.86
CA GLY A 11 -17.91 -4.70 -8.85
C GLY A 11 -17.71 -3.18 -8.72
N ASP A 12 -17.20 -2.68 -7.59
CA ASP A 12 -16.87 -1.27 -7.42
C ASP A 12 -15.51 -0.94 -8.03
N GLN A 13 -15.43 0.18 -8.74
CA GLN A 13 -14.21 0.60 -9.42
C GLN A 13 -13.52 1.74 -8.69
N SER A 14 -12.22 1.59 -8.46
CA SER A 14 -11.37 2.63 -7.87
C SER A 14 -9.98 2.58 -8.48
N TYR A 15 -9.27 3.71 -8.46
CA TYR A 15 -7.88 3.75 -8.92
C TYR A 15 -6.94 3.24 -7.83
N GLY A 16 -5.86 2.58 -8.24
CA GLY A 16 -4.76 2.23 -7.35
C GLY A 16 -3.38 2.39 -7.98
N LEU A 17 -2.38 2.50 -7.10
CA LEU A 17 -0.97 2.65 -7.47
C LEU A 17 -0.28 1.28 -7.51
N ASN A 18 -0.21 0.69 -8.68
CA ASN A 18 0.42 -0.60 -8.87
C ASN A 18 1.93 -0.43 -9.13
N ILE A 19 2.72 -1.39 -8.67
CA ILE A 19 4.17 -1.47 -8.92
C ILE A 19 4.46 -2.37 -10.12
N PHE A 20 5.63 -2.23 -10.74
CA PHE A 20 6.04 -3.08 -11.86
C PHE A 20 6.98 -4.21 -11.42
N HIS A 21 7.91 -3.92 -10.50
CA HIS A 21 8.81 -4.92 -9.94
C HIS A 21 8.47 -5.20 -8.48
N THR A 22 8.69 -6.43 -8.03
CA THR A 22 8.59 -6.78 -6.62
C THR A 22 9.50 -5.89 -5.77
N VAL A 23 8.96 -5.47 -4.62
CA VAL A 23 9.65 -4.68 -3.58
C VAL A 23 9.81 -5.53 -2.32
N GLY A 24 10.99 -5.54 -1.71
CA GLY A 24 11.27 -6.23 -0.46
C GLY A 24 12.46 -7.20 -0.52
N ILE A 25 12.40 -8.26 0.27
CA ILE A 25 13.51 -9.22 0.43
C ILE A 25 13.82 -9.94 -0.88
N GLY A 26 15.10 -9.91 -1.28
CA GLY A 26 15.60 -10.63 -2.46
C GLY A 26 14.95 -10.19 -3.78
N ALA A 27 14.30 -9.03 -3.79
CA ALA A 27 13.58 -8.51 -4.94
C ALA A 27 14.42 -7.51 -5.75
N ALA A 28 13.92 -7.13 -6.93
CA ALA A 28 14.59 -6.18 -7.81
C ALA A 28 14.69 -4.77 -7.21
N ASN A 29 13.72 -4.38 -6.36
CA ASN A 29 13.75 -3.13 -5.60
C ASN A 29 13.99 -1.89 -6.47
N ASN A 30 13.28 -1.81 -7.59
CA ASN A 30 13.36 -0.65 -8.47
C ASN A 30 12.98 0.62 -7.70
N PRO A 31 13.78 1.71 -7.74
CA PRO A 31 13.58 2.87 -6.88
C PRO A 31 12.18 3.49 -6.96
N ALA A 32 11.57 3.53 -8.14
CA ALA A 32 10.22 4.08 -8.30
C ALA A 32 9.14 3.20 -7.63
N ASP A 33 9.26 1.88 -7.75
CA ASP A 33 8.36 0.92 -7.11
C ASP A 33 8.52 0.96 -5.57
N VAL A 34 9.76 1.06 -5.09
CA VAL A 34 10.08 1.20 -3.66
C VAL A 34 9.49 2.50 -3.10
N MET A 35 9.71 3.63 -3.80
CA MET A 35 9.19 4.93 -3.39
C MET A 35 7.65 4.92 -3.34
N THR A 36 7.00 4.22 -4.27
CA THR A 36 5.54 4.05 -4.28
C THR A 36 5.06 3.34 -3.01
N ILE A 37 5.66 2.20 -2.67
CA ILE A 37 5.31 1.45 -1.46
C ILE A 37 5.57 2.27 -0.19
N GLN A 38 6.72 2.94 -0.11
CA GLN A 38 7.05 3.81 1.03
C GLN A 38 6.04 4.96 1.18
N ALA A 39 5.64 5.59 0.07
CA ALA A 39 4.64 6.65 0.05
C ALA A 39 3.27 6.15 0.47
N MET A 40 2.84 4.98 0.00
CA MET A 40 1.57 4.36 0.39
C MET A 40 1.53 4.06 1.89
N PHE A 41 2.59 3.47 2.46
CA PHE A 41 2.68 3.23 3.89
C PHE A 41 2.68 4.52 4.71
N ARG A 42 3.44 5.52 4.29
CA ARG A 42 3.44 6.82 4.97
C ARG A 42 2.07 7.47 4.93
N TYR A 43 1.40 7.46 3.78
CA TYR A 43 0.08 8.06 3.63
C TYR A 43 -0.97 7.35 4.49
N LEU A 44 -0.98 6.02 4.47
CA LEU A 44 -1.88 5.22 5.32
C LEU A 44 -1.67 5.53 6.81
N ASN A 45 -0.41 5.67 7.23
CA ASN A 45 -0.08 6.04 8.60
C ASN A 45 -0.58 7.46 8.97
N GLU A 46 -0.45 8.43 8.05
CA GLU A 46 -1.00 9.78 8.23
C GLU A 46 -2.53 9.73 8.39
N LEU A 47 -3.24 9.00 7.53
CA LEU A 47 -4.69 8.84 7.61
C LEU A 47 -5.17 8.18 8.91
N TRP A 48 -4.47 7.13 9.38
CA TRP A 48 -4.83 6.48 10.64
C TRP A 48 -4.56 7.36 11.87
N HIS A 49 -3.59 8.27 11.81
CA HIS A 49 -3.33 9.22 12.88
C HIS A 49 -4.34 10.35 12.96
N GLU A 50 -4.88 10.79 11.84
CA GLU A 50 -5.90 11.84 11.82
C GLU A 50 -7.27 11.33 12.33
N ASN A 51 -7.51 10.02 12.28
CA ASN A 51 -8.79 9.38 12.63
C ASN A 51 -8.83 8.78 14.06
N LEU A 52 -8.20 9.45 15.04
CA LEU A 52 -7.79 8.99 16.39
C LEU A 52 -8.81 8.28 17.32
N ASP A 53 -10.05 8.02 16.94
CA ASP A 53 -11.09 7.51 17.86
C ASP A 53 -11.30 5.98 17.88
N ILE A 54 -10.77 5.19 16.94
CA ILE A 54 -11.19 3.77 16.81
C ILE A 54 -10.08 2.75 17.12
N TYR A 55 -8.81 3.15 17.20
CA TYR A 55 -7.70 2.17 17.09
C TYR A 55 -6.46 2.47 17.96
N THR A 56 -6.63 2.84 19.23
CA THR A 56 -5.54 3.25 20.14
C THR A 56 -4.40 2.22 20.33
N SER A 57 -4.69 0.93 20.32
CA SER A 57 -3.66 -0.13 20.40
C SER A 57 -2.96 -0.40 19.06
N PHE A 58 -3.68 -0.19 17.95
CA PHE A 58 -3.21 -0.44 16.59
C PHE A 58 -2.27 0.67 16.09
N THR A 59 -2.59 1.93 16.40
CA THR A 59 -1.80 3.08 16.00
C THR A 59 -0.39 3.05 16.58
N ASN A 60 -0.18 2.56 17.81
CA ASN A 60 1.15 2.66 18.46
C ASN A 60 2.22 1.76 17.83
N TYR A 61 1.85 0.56 17.35
CA TYR A 61 2.79 -0.33 16.68
C TYR A 61 3.18 0.19 15.30
N PHE A 62 2.20 0.72 14.55
CA PHE A 62 2.41 1.21 13.19
C PHE A 62 2.98 2.63 13.11
N LYS A 63 2.71 3.50 14.09
CA LYS A 63 3.17 4.90 14.18
C LYS A 63 4.66 5.07 13.92
N ASN A 64 5.46 4.14 14.47
CA ASN A 64 6.91 4.22 14.38
C ASN A 64 7.48 3.41 13.22
N VAL A 65 6.65 2.62 12.55
CA VAL A 65 7.06 1.64 11.56
C VAL A 65 6.75 2.09 10.14
N LEU A 66 5.63 2.79 9.93
CA LEU A 66 5.22 3.31 8.62
C LEU A 66 5.60 4.77 8.38
N HIS A 67 6.27 5.43 9.32
CA HIS A 67 6.96 6.71 9.08
C HIS A 67 8.21 6.49 8.20
N LEU A 68 7.97 6.25 6.91
CA LEU A 68 9.00 6.10 5.89
C LEU A 68 9.14 7.40 5.11
N HIS A 69 10.38 7.79 4.84
CA HIS A 69 10.63 8.79 3.81
C HIS A 69 10.64 8.07 2.45
N PRO A 70 9.83 8.49 1.45
CA PRO A 70 9.85 7.88 0.12
C PRO A 70 11.14 8.23 -0.63
N ASP A 71 12.21 7.49 -0.36
CA ASP A 71 13.56 7.67 -0.91
C ASP A 71 13.90 6.67 -2.02
N GLY A 72 13.07 5.66 -2.23
CA GLY A 72 13.30 4.61 -3.22
C GLY A 72 14.36 3.58 -2.80
N LEU A 73 14.81 3.58 -1.54
CA LEU A 73 15.80 2.64 -1.03
C LEU A 73 15.19 1.62 -0.07
N VAL A 74 15.44 0.34 -0.33
CA VAL A 74 15.03 -0.75 0.58
C VAL A 74 16.04 -0.89 1.71
N GLY A 75 15.87 -0.07 2.75
CA GLY A 75 16.60 -0.19 4.01
C GLY A 75 15.85 -0.98 5.09
N PRO A 76 16.45 -1.12 6.30
CA PRO A 76 15.84 -1.85 7.42
C PRO A 76 14.46 -1.33 7.83
N LYS A 77 14.23 -0.02 7.73
CA LYS A 77 12.92 0.59 8.02
C LYS A 77 11.86 0.14 7.02
N THR A 78 12.18 0.13 5.72
CA THR A 78 11.29 -0.34 4.66
C THR A 78 10.92 -1.81 4.87
N LEU A 79 11.90 -2.67 5.14
CA LEU A 79 11.63 -4.09 5.40
C LEU A 79 10.79 -4.30 6.68
N LYS A 80 11.08 -3.55 7.75
CA LYS A 80 10.29 -3.58 8.97
C LYS A 80 8.84 -3.18 8.72
N ALA A 81 8.61 -2.16 7.88
CA ALA A 81 7.27 -1.73 7.47
C ALA A 81 6.51 -2.81 6.72
N ILE A 82 7.15 -3.43 5.71
CA ILE A 82 6.53 -4.52 4.94
C ILE A 82 6.12 -5.66 5.88
N PHE A 83 7.02 -6.13 6.74
CA PHE A 83 6.70 -7.22 7.66
C PHE A 83 5.66 -6.86 8.69
N ALA A 84 5.72 -5.66 9.27
CA ALA A 84 4.72 -5.21 10.23
C ALA A 84 3.34 -5.22 9.61
N TYR A 85 3.22 -4.65 8.41
CA TYR A 85 1.98 -4.60 7.67
C TYR A 85 1.48 -6.02 7.33
N GLN A 86 2.35 -6.86 6.77
CA GLN A 86 1.96 -8.23 6.42
C GLN A 86 1.55 -9.08 7.62
N ARG A 87 2.26 -8.97 8.75
CA ARG A 87 1.92 -9.72 9.97
C ARG A 87 0.56 -9.31 10.53
N PHE A 88 0.27 -8.02 10.51
CA PHE A 88 -1.02 -7.51 10.96
C PHE A 88 -2.18 -8.02 10.10
N HIS A 89 -2.01 -8.07 8.78
CA HIS A 89 -3.01 -8.61 7.84
C HIS A 89 -2.82 -10.11 7.55
N SER A 90 -2.09 -10.86 8.37
CA SER A 90 -1.66 -12.24 8.03
C SER A 90 -2.81 -13.21 7.69
N SER A 91 -3.98 -13.03 8.32
CA SER A 91 -5.19 -13.82 8.02
C SER A 91 -5.85 -13.45 6.70
N LEU A 92 -5.61 -12.24 6.19
CA LEU A 92 -6.18 -11.69 4.95
C LEU A 92 -5.22 -11.78 3.77
N LEU A 93 -3.92 -11.99 4.02
CA LEU A 93 -2.90 -12.00 2.97
C LEU A 93 -2.54 -13.40 2.53
N LEU A 94 -2.18 -13.59 1.26
CA LEU A 94 -1.64 -14.86 0.73
C LEU A 94 -0.35 -15.30 1.43
N GLY A 95 0.46 -14.35 1.93
CA GLY A 95 1.73 -14.64 2.59
C GLY A 95 2.28 -13.49 3.43
N VAL A 96 3.26 -13.82 4.28
CA VAL A 96 4.03 -12.90 5.13
C VAL A 96 5.52 -13.17 4.88
N ASP A 97 5.98 -12.81 3.70
CA ASP A 97 7.29 -13.18 3.14
C ASP A 97 8.26 -12.00 3.02
N GLY A 98 7.84 -10.80 3.43
CA GLY A 98 8.64 -9.58 3.32
C GLY A 98 8.73 -9.05 1.89
N ARG A 99 7.81 -9.45 1.00
CA ARG A 99 7.75 -9.03 -0.40
C ARG A 99 6.39 -8.44 -0.74
N ILE A 100 6.39 -7.45 -1.62
CA ILE A 100 5.19 -6.89 -2.24
C ILE A 100 5.36 -7.05 -3.74
N ASP A 101 4.58 -7.94 -4.33
CA ASP A 101 4.57 -8.20 -5.76
C ASP A 101 3.61 -7.27 -6.50
N SER A 102 3.91 -7.02 -7.78
CA SER A 102 3.00 -6.34 -8.70
C SER A 102 1.71 -7.13 -8.87
N ALA A 103 0.57 -6.45 -8.91
CA ALA A 103 -0.68 -7.08 -9.28
C ALA A 103 -0.93 -6.97 -10.79
N LYS A 104 -1.80 -7.82 -11.32
CA LYS A 104 -2.42 -7.62 -12.63
C LYS A 104 -3.90 -7.38 -12.37
N TYR A 105 -4.35 -6.13 -12.47
CA TYR A 105 -5.74 -5.74 -12.20
C TYR A 105 -6.63 -5.69 -13.45
N GLU A 106 -6.02 -5.57 -14.63
CA GLU A 106 -6.72 -5.49 -15.90
C GLU A 106 -7.72 -6.64 -16.09
N ASN A 107 -8.97 -6.28 -16.41
CA ASN A 107 -10.07 -7.22 -16.64
C ASN A 107 -10.37 -8.18 -15.48
N ARG A 108 -10.08 -7.79 -14.23
CA ARG A 108 -10.37 -8.60 -13.04
C ARG A 108 -11.31 -7.88 -12.09
N ASN A 109 -12.34 -8.61 -11.66
CA ASN A 109 -13.13 -8.27 -10.48
C ASN A 109 -12.59 -9.07 -9.29
N ILE A 110 -11.96 -8.39 -8.34
CA ILE A 110 -11.45 -8.99 -7.12
C ILE A 110 -12.62 -9.11 -6.13
N THR A 111 -12.90 -10.32 -5.68
CA THR A 111 -13.95 -10.56 -4.71
C THR A 111 -13.41 -10.51 -3.28
N SER A 112 -14.14 -9.88 -2.37
CA SER A 112 -13.96 -9.98 -0.93
C SER A 112 -15.00 -10.92 -0.35
N GLY A 113 -14.59 -11.88 0.49
CA GLY A 113 -15.51 -12.82 1.11
C GLY A 113 -14.83 -13.70 2.16
N ASN A 114 -15.61 -14.53 2.85
CA ASN A 114 -15.09 -15.42 3.87
C ASN A 114 -14.05 -16.39 3.28
N GLY A 115 -12.81 -16.30 3.77
CA GLY A 115 -11.70 -17.16 3.38
C GLY A 115 -10.90 -16.68 2.17
N GLU A 116 -11.30 -15.59 1.51
CA GLU A 116 -10.52 -14.99 0.43
C GLU A 116 -9.25 -14.32 1.00
N ARG A 117 -8.12 -14.60 0.37
CA ARG A 117 -6.81 -14.03 0.74
C ARG A 117 -6.21 -13.27 -0.42
N TRP A 118 -5.60 -12.13 -0.14
CA TRP A 118 -5.16 -11.18 -1.15
C TRP A 118 -3.64 -11.02 -1.19
N MET A 119 -3.15 -10.48 -2.31
CA MET A 119 -1.79 -9.97 -2.38
C MET A 119 -1.66 -8.75 -1.44
N THR A 120 -0.46 -8.54 -0.89
CA THR A 120 -0.20 -7.40 0.00
C THR A 120 -0.56 -6.06 -0.62
N ILE A 121 -0.25 -5.86 -1.91
CA ILE A 121 -0.59 -4.62 -2.63
C ILE A 121 -2.10 -4.38 -2.74
N THR A 122 -2.90 -5.44 -2.93
CA THR A 122 -4.36 -5.34 -3.00
C THR A 122 -4.97 -4.97 -1.65
N GLN A 123 -4.52 -5.61 -0.56
CA GLN A 123 -4.96 -5.22 0.78
C GLN A 123 -4.58 -3.77 1.11
N LEU A 124 -3.39 -3.34 0.68
CA LEU A 124 -2.92 -1.97 0.90
C LEU A 124 -3.79 -0.94 0.18
N HIS A 125 -4.24 -1.24 -1.04
CA HIS A 125 -5.22 -0.40 -1.75
C HIS A 125 -6.57 -0.36 -1.03
N PHE A 126 -7.04 -1.49 -0.53
CA PHE A 126 -8.29 -1.54 0.23
C PHE A 126 -8.22 -0.68 1.49
N ASP A 127 -7.15 -0.82 2.28
CA ASP A 127 -7.02 -0.04 3.51
C ASP A 127 -6.90 1.47 3.25
N LEU A 128 -6.15 1.85 2.20
CA LEU A 128 -6.05 3.23 1.75
C LEU A 128 -7.41 3.79 1.33
N TRP A 129 -8.18 3.01 0.57
CA TRP A 129 -9.53 3.40 0.15
C TRP A 129 -10.48 3.55 1.34
N MET A 130 -10.45 2.62 2.30
CA MET A 130 -11.29 2.68 3.50
C MET A 130 -10.90 3.80 4.47
N ALA A 131 -9.60 4.11 4.56
CA ALA A 131 -9.10 5.18 5.42
C ALA A 131 -9.33 6.58 4.82
N GLU A 132 -9.34 6.69 3.49
CA GLU A 132 -9.59 7.93 2.75
C GLU A 132 -11.08 8.27 2.71
N LYS A 133 -11.56 8.96 3.75
CA LYS A 133 -12.99 9.30 3.93
C LYS A 133 -13.48 10.46 3.07
N THR A 134 -12.59 11.18 2.38
CA THR A 134 -12.96 12.37 1.61
C THR A 134 -13.69 12.05 0.30
N GLY A 135 -13.71 10.78 -0.11
CA GLY A 135 -14.17 10.36 -1.44
C GLY A 135 -13.21 10.79 -2.56
N VAL A 136 -12.06 11.38 -2.20
CA VAL A 136 -11.00 11.71 -3.15
C VAL A 136 -10.23 10.44 -3.48
N ASP A 137 -9.83 10.33 -4.73
CA ASP A 137 -8.91 9.31 -5.19
C ASP A 137 -7.56 9.45 -4.48
N TYR A 138 -7.27 8.54 -3.54
CA TYR A 138 -6.03 8.54 -2.75
C TYR A 138 -4.77 8.50 -3.61
N THR A 139 -4.83 7.98 -4.84
CA THR A 139 -3.67 7.97 -5.74
C THR A 139 -3.24 9.40 -6.10
N LYS A 140 -4.19 10.33 -6.22
CA LYS A 140 -3.93 11.76 -6.43
C LYS A 140 -3.42 12.42 -5.15
N SER A 141 -4.01 12.09 -4.00
CA SER A 141 -3.58 12.62 -2.71
C SER A 141 -2.12 12.24 -2.41
N ILE A 142 -1.73 10.99 -2.67
CA ILE A 142 -0.35 10.52 -2.56
C ILE A 142 0.57 11.32 -3.50
N ALA A 143 0.19 11.51 -4.77
CA ALA A 143 1.00 12.26 -5.73
C ALA A 143 1.19 13.73 -5.32
N LEU A 144 0.15 14.37 -4.79
CA LEU A 144 0.21 15.74 -4.25
C LEU A 144 1.09 15.83 -3.00
N ARG A 145 1.02 14.84 -2.12
CA ARG A 145 1.78 14.79 -0.87
C ARG A 145 3.26 14.49 -1.08
N PHE A 146 3.58 13.67 -2.07
CA PHE A 146 4.93 13.23 -2.40
C PHE A 146 5.28 13.59 -3.85
N PRO A 147 5.58 14.87 -4.15
CA PRO A 147 5.76 15.35 -5.52
C PRO A 147 6.90 14.65 -6.27
N ASN A 148 7.92 14.16 -5.56
CA ASN A 148 9.00 13.36 -6.16
C ASN A 148 8.50 12.05 -6.77
N LEU A 149 7.37 11.51 -6.29
CA LEU A 149 6.73 10.33 -6.82
C LEU A 149 5.87 10.63 -8.05
N ALA A 150 5.31 11.84 -8.16
CA ALA A 150 4.40 12.22 -9.24
C ALA A 150 5.05 12.10 -10.63
N PHE A 151 6.37 12.29 -10.74
CA PHE A 151 7.11 12.06 -11.99
C PHE A 151 7.11 10.60 -12.44
N TRP A 152 7.01 9.66 -11.49
CA TRP A 152 7.16 8.23 -11.74
C TRP A 152 5.83 7.50 -11.97
N ILE A 153 4.72 8.06 -11.49
CA ILE A 153 3.38 7.49 -11.68
C ILE A 153 2.92 7.83 -13.10
N LYS A 154 2.72 6.79 -13.91
CA LYS A 154 2.10 6.90 -15.24
C LYS A 154 0.62 6.55 -15.22
#